data_AF-A0A1Q7V7S8-F1
#
_entry.id   AF-A0A1Q7V7S8-F1
#
_cell.length_a   1.000
_cell.length_b   1.000
_cell.length_c   1.000
_cell.angle_alpha   90.00
_cell.angle_beta   90.00
_cell.angle_gamma   90.00
#
_symmetry.space_group_name_H-M   'P 1'
#
loop_
_entity.id
_entity.type
_entity.pdbx_description
1 polymer ?
#
loop_
_entity_poly.entity_id
_entity_poly.type
_entity_poly.pdbx_seq_one_letter_code
_entity_poly.pdbx_strand_id
1 'polypeptide(L)' 'MSTKKGFTLIELLIVVVIIGILAAIAIPKFANTKDKAYVAQMKSDLRNMATYEEQYAADNGGAYFGGT' A
#
# COMPACT_ATOMS: atom_id res chain seq x y z
N MET A 1 -49.28 -17.75 -3.53
CA MET A 1 -48.53 -18.30 -2.39
C MET A 1 -47.05 -18.15 -2.69
N SER A 2 -46.37 -17.16 -2.12
CA SER A 2 -44.95 -16.93 -2.39
C SER A 2 -44.11 -17.86 -1.52
N THR A 3 -43.50 -18.88 -2.12
CA THR A 3 -42.60 -19.81 -1.44
C THR A 3 -41.30 -19.10 -1.10
N LYS A 4 -41.13 -18.70 0.17
CA LYS A 4 -39.83 -18.22 0.65
C LYS A 4 -38.86 -19.42 0.66
N LYS A 5 -37.90 -19.43 -0.26
CA LYS A 5 -36.75 -20.34 -0.19
C LYS A 5 -35.85 -19.88 0.96
N GLY A 6 -35.69 -20.71 1.97
CA GLY A 6 -34.70 -20.51 3.04
C GLY A 6 -33.31 -20.92 2.56
N PHE A 7 -32.29 -20.22 3.05
CA PHE A 7 -30.88 -20.55 2.82
C PHE A 7 -30.50 -21.80 3.62
N THR A 8 -29.66 -22.67 3.08
CA THR A 8 -29.18 -23.84 3.80
C THR A 8 -27.97 -23.50 4.68
N LEU A 9 -27.80 -24.23 5.79
CA LEU A 9 -26.62 -24.07 6.64
C LEU A 9 -25.32 -24.44 5.90
N ILE A 10 -25.39 -25.39 4.95
CA ILE A 10 -24.23 -25.80 4.14
C ILE A 10 -23.75 -24.67 3.22
N GLU A 11 -24.67 -23.89 2.63
CA GLU A 11 -24.30 -22.73 1.83
C GLU A 11 -23.60 -21.66 2.66
N LEU A 12 -24.10 -21.36 3.86
CA LEU A 12 -23.42 -20.42 4.76
C LEU A 12 -22.04 -20.94 5.17
N LEU A 13 -21.92 -22.22 5.51
CA LEU A 13 -20.66 -22.82 5.95
C LEU A 13 -19.56 -22.68 4.88
N ILE A 14 -19.87 -23.02 3.64
CA ILE A 14 -18.91 -22.91 2.52
C ILE A 14 -18.49 -21.45 2.31
N VAL A 15 -19.42 -20.51 2.43
CA VAL A 15 -19.12 -19.07 2.28
C VAL A 15 -18.13 -18.58 3.33
N VAL A 16 -18.34 -18.92 4.62
CA VAL A 16 -17.39 -18.49 5.66
C VAL A 16 -16.02 -19.13 5.51
N VAL A 17 -15.96 -20.38 5.02
CA VAL A 17 -14.69 -21.06 4.72
C VAL A 17 -13.93 -20.34 3.60
N ILE A 18 -14.61 -20.00 2.50
CA ILE A 18 -13.99 -19.28 1.38
C ILE A 18 -13.51 -17.90 1.83
N ILE A 19 -14.33 -17.14 2.56
CA ILE A 19 -13.97 -15.83 3.10
C ILE A 19 -12.78 -15.95 4.07
N GLY A 20 -12.76 -16.98 4.92
CA GLY A 20 -11.66 -17.25 5.85
C GLY A 20 -10.33 -17.50 5.13
N ILE A 21 -10.32 -18.31 4.07
CA ILE A 21 -9.12 -18.57 3.26
C ILE A 21 -8.64 -17.30 2.57
N LEU A 22 -9.56 -16.54 1.95
CA LEU A 22 -9.23 -15.29 1.28
C LEU A 22 -8.68 -14.26 2.28
N ALA A 23 -9.30 -14.10 3.44
CA ALA A 23 -8.86 -13.17 4.49
C ALA A 23 -7.47 -13.54 5.04
N ALA A 24 -7.22 -14.83 5.28
CA ALA A 24 -5.94 -15.32 5.78
C ALA A 24 -4.75 -14.96 4.86
N ILE A 25 -4.97 -14.94 3.54
CA ILE A 25 -3.94 -14.54 2.55
C ILE A 25 -3.94 -13.02 2.34
N ALA A 26 -5.12 -12.40 2.24
CA ALA A 26 -5.25 -11.00 1.88
C ALA A 26 -4.73 -10.05 2.96
N ILE A 27 -5.00 -10.32 4.23
CA ILE A 27 -4.59 -9.45 5.36
C ILE A 27 -3.06 -9.28 5.43
N PRO A 28 -2.24 -10.36 5.54
CA PRO A 28 -0.79 -10.20 5.61
C PRO A 28 -0.20 -9.66 4.30
N LYS A 29 -0.79 -10.01 3.15
CA LYS A 29 -0.36 -9.47 1.85
C LYS A 29 -0.56 -7.97 1.78
N PHE A 30 -1.72 -7.48 2.18
CA PHE A 30 -2.05 -6.06 2.16
C PHE A 30 -1.18 -5.25 3.12
N ALA A 31 -0.91 -5.76 4.33
CA ALA A 31 0.00 -5.14 5.28
C ALA A 31 1.42 -4.98 4.68
N ASN A 32 1.99 -6.06 4.15
CA ASN A 32 3.30 -6.02 3.50
C ASN A 32 3.35 -5.06 2.29
N THR A 33 2.29 -5.02 1.48
CA THR A 33 2.22 -4.10 0.34
C THR A 33 2.16 -2.65 0.79
N LYS A 34 1.44 -2.33 1.86
CA LYS A 34 1.40 -0.98 2.44
C LYS A 34 2.77 -0.51 2.89
N ASP A 35 3.48 -1.34 3.66
CA ASP A 35 4.81 -0.98 4.16
C ASP A 35 5.80 -0.74 3.01
N LYS A 36 5.75 -1.61 1.99
CA LYS A 36 6.55 -1.43 0.76
C LYS A 36 6.19 -0.15 0.02
N ALA A 37 4.90 0.22 -0.04
CA ALA A 37 4.47 1.46 -0.67
C ALA A 37 4.98 2.69 0.09
N TYR A 38 4.94 2.68 1.43
CA TYR A 38 5.53 3.75 2.26
C TYR A 38 7.02 3.91 2.01
N VAL A 39 7.79 2.81 2.03
CA VAL A 39 9.24 2.85 1.77
C VAL A 39 9.54 3.33 0.34
N ALA A 40 8.74 2.89 -0.64
CA ALA A 40 8.90 3.34 -2.02
C ALA A 40 8.62 4.84 -2.17
N GLN A 41 7.59 5.35 -1.50
CA GLN A 41 7.28 6.78 -1.47
C GLN A 41 8.41 7.58 -0.83
N MET A 42 8.87 7.19 0.37
CA MET A 42 10.00 7.84 1.04
C MET A 42 11.24 7.87 0.16
N LYS A 43 11.56 6.76 -0.52
CA LYS A 43 12.69 6.70 -1.45
C LYS A 43 12.52 7.65 -2.63
N SER A 44 11.31 7.77 -3.16
CA SER A 44 11.00 8.71 -4.23
C SER A 44 11.16 10.15 -3.76
N ASP A 45 10.66 10.47 -2.57
CA ASP A 45 10.75 11.82 -2.00
C ASP A 45 12.21 12.22 -1.75
N LEU A 46 13.02 11.34 -1.16
CA LEU A 46 14.44 11.59 -0.96
C LEU A 46 15.19 11.79 -2.29
N ARG A 47 14.86 11.00 -3.32
CA ARG A 47 15.46 11.18 -4.64
C ARG A 47 15.08 12.53 -5.25
N ASN A 48 13.82 12.94 -5.11
CA ASN A 48 13.37 14.24 -5.59
C ASN A 48 14.11 15.38 -4.86
N MET A 49 14.27 15.28 -3.53
CA MET A 49 15.01 16.26 -2.74
C MET A 49 16.48 16.34 -3.18
N ALA A 50 17.15 15.20 -3.37
CA ALA A 50 18.52 15.18 -3.87
C ALA A 50 18.63 15.85 -5.25
N THR A 51 17.70 15.58 -6.16
CA THR A 51 17.66 16.25 -7.47
C THR A 51 17.45 17.77 -7.34
N TYR A 52 16.64 18.23 -6.39
CA TYR A 52 16.49 19.67 -6.14
C TYR A 52 17.75 20.31 -5.56
N GLU A 53 18.46 19.61 -4.67
CA GLU A 53 19.74 20.09 -4.15
C GLU A 53 20.82 20.14 -5.25
N GLU A 54 20.87 19.13 -6.12
CA GLU A 54 21.76 19.10 -7.29
C GLU A 54 21.44 20.27 -8.25
N GLN A 55 20.16 20.55 -8.51
CA GLN A 55 19.75 21.71 -9.30
C GLN A 55 20.19 23.02 -8.64
N TYR A 56 19.95 23.17 -7.34
CA TYR A 56 20.37 24.35 -6.60
C TYR A 56 21.89 24.56 -6.67
N ALA A 57 22.67 23.48 -6.52
CA ALA A 57 24.11 23.55 -6.62
C ALA A 57 24.58 23.89 -8.04
N ALA A 58 23.93 23.34 -9.07
CA ALA A 58 24.23 23.65 -10.46
C ALA A 58 24.00 25.15 -10.76
N ASP A 59 22.92 25.74 -10.23
CA ASP A 59 22.61 27.16 -10.39
C ASP A 59 23.56 28.08 -9.58
N ASN A 60 24.10 27.59 -8.46
CA ASN A 60 24.96 28.34 -7.54
C ASN A 60 26.46 27.99 -7.64
N GLY A 61 26.94 27.59 -8.82
CA GLY A 61 28.38 27.38 -9.06
C GLY A 61 28.98 26.22 -8.25
N GLY A 62 28.19 25.19 -7.95
CA GLY A 62 28.57 24.00 -7.19
C GLY A 62 28.36 24.12 -5.67
N ALA A 63 27.82 25.23 -5.18
CA ALA A 63 27.53 25.42 -3.77
C ALA A 63 26.17 24.79 -3.38
N TYR A 64 26.19 23.77 -2.51
CA TYR A 64 24.98 23.21 -1.90
C TYR A 64 24.41 24.14 -0.82
N PHE A 65 23.12 24.00 -0.51
CA PHE A 65 22.47 24.79 0.53
C PHE A 65 23.14 24.52 1.89
N GLY A 66 23.77 25.55 2.46
CA GLY A 66 24.61 25.43 3.65
C GLY A 66 23.88 25.43 4.99
N GLY A 67 22.55 25.60 5.00
CA GLY A 67 21.72 25.62 6.21
C GLY A 67 22.21 26.59 7.29
N THR A 68 21.61 27.78 7.37
CA THR A 68 21.61 28.54 8.64
C THR A 68 20.45 28.08 9.51
#